data_AF-G1VSI5-F1
#
_entry.id   AF-G1VSI5-F1
#
_cell.length_a   1.000
_cell.length_b   1.000
_cell.length_c   1.000
_cell.angle_alpha   90.00
_cell.angle_beta   90.00
_cell.angle_gamma   90.00
#
_symmetry.space_group_name_H-M   'P 1'
#
loop_
_entity.id
_entity.type
_entity.pdbx_description
1 polymer ?
#
loop_
_entity_poly.entity_id
_entity_poly.type
_entity_poly.pdbx_seq_one_letter_code
_entity_poly.pdbx_strand_id
1 'polypeptide(L)'
;MKGYQLKITLKGTSPPVWRRIWIPADMTFRNLHEAIQYLFGWMDYHLYDFEIAREHVKILCDDGEAFEFERDTVFKDMDTPLHTYLKEKMKLVYTYDYGDNWEHVILVEKQNEEALSQIKLLKWKQDNLAEDAGNVDGYQEIVAKAADETNEEHEKMKNWLEMQHIPFDEEMVREDLASITQEDMYFTLSPEAGMVLNEALAAFINQLDKMELCGMSLITADDQETKKVLVIAQYEEGYNMQLYENETDYMRGVESTPELPGYNLYANGVSIICLDQGFQRGDGWVSEDGTCIVKIMQTGYLPMDPDDEAAYEIANDLHDFLDILQSCGHRNLPDYNEGRMLSGIWKKDGTLDISYPEIRMLNENITLHLQPDQAALLNRKKKTIRELQVDLIADLLETVADIRLPLYLTLENEDYQLKIPLDDESYRGFEEMSRSVVSLLCGFMEEYGRITTLIVNNDNMAQMLSGLCEDLSIKLRIEDFMSEAQKLMMEEDLHHDFEMLNTLAGMSEEEFYQFLDQLDEHQLEGFSQMIEQYMDKYGLDSEHDSPLPKLKAKKHFDA
;
A
#
# COMPACT_ATOMS: atom_id res chain seq x y z
N MET A 1 14.03 3.43 15.11
CA MET A 1 12.61 3.02 15.00
C MET A 1 11.78 4.07 15.69
N LYS A 2 10.77 4.61 15.00
CA LYS A 2 9.80 5.54 15.61
C LYS A 2 8.87 4.76 16.54
N GLY A 3 8.34 5.41 17.57
CA GLY A 3 7.34 4.83 18.45
C GLY A 3 6.52 5.87 19.19
N TYR A 4 5.46 5.40 19.83
CA TYR A 4 4.47 6.24 20.48
C TYR A 4 4.46 6.01 22.00
N GLN A 5 4.47 7.11 22.74
CA GLN A 5 4.05 7.09 24.13
C GLN A 5 2.53 7.27 24.17
N LEU A 6 1.83 6.18 24.47
CA LEU A 6 0.37 6.19 24.57
C LEU A 6 -0.07 6.26 26.02
N LYS A 7 -1.08 7.09 26.30
CA LYS A 7 -1.83 7.04 27.55
C LYS A 7 -3.23 6.53 27.27
N ILE A 8 -3.55 5.35 27.80
CA ILE A 8 -4.82 4.65 27.64
C ILE A 8 -5.61 4.81 28.92
N THR A 9 -6.80 5.43 28.85
CA THR A 9 -7.62 5.77 30.03
C THR A 9 -9.01 5.17 29.88
N LEU A 10 -9.45 4.38 30.86
CA LEU A 10 -10.80 3.84 30.88
C LEU A 10 -11.81 4.96 31.21
N LYS A 11 -12.73 5.22 30.28
CA LYS A 11 -13.74 6.28 30.39
C LYS A 11 -14.71 5.96 31.54
N GLY A 12 -15.32 6.98 32.14
CA GLY A 12 -16.31 6.81 33.20
C GLY A 12 -15.77 6.49 34.60
N THR A 13 -14.45 6.33 34.78
CA THR A 13 -13.85 5.99 36.08
C THR A 13 -13.47 7.21 36.92
N SER A 14 -13.75 7.18 38.23
CA SER A 14 -13.31 8.18 39.21
C SER A 14 -12.99 7.51 40.56
N PRO A 15 -11.73 7.46 41.01
CA PRO A 15 -10.53 8.03 40.38
C PRO A 15 -10.17 7.38 39.04
N PRO A 16 -9.45 8.08 38.14
CA PRO A 16 -9.20 7.58 36.79
C PRO A 16 -8.30 6.35 36.79
N VAL A 17 -8.73 5.31 36.06
CA VAL A 17 -7.96 4.11 35.75
C VAL A 17 -7.25 4.31 34.41
N TRP A 18 -5.91 4.22 34.41
CA TRP A 18 -5.14 4.42 33.19
C TRP A 18 -3.80 3.68 33.19
N ARG A 19 -3.29 3.47 31.98
CA ARG A 19 -2.01 2.85 31.68
C ARG A 19 -1.26 3.72 30.69
N ARG A 20 0.07 3.76 30.79
CA ARG A 20 0.94 4.47 29.86
C ARG A 20 1.98 3.48 29.36
N ILE A 21 2.04 3.34 28.05
CA ILE A 21 2.97 2.44 27.38
C ILE A 21 3.82 3.19 26.37
N TRP A 22 4.96 2.59 26.05
CA TRP A 22 5.67 2.78 24.79
C TRP A 22 5.27 1.67 23.84
N ILE A 23 4.99 1.99 22.58
CA ILE A 23 4.72 1.01 21.52
C ILE A 23 5.49 1.40 20.25
N PRO A 24 6.19 0.47 19.59
CA PRO A 24 6.80 0.72 18.29
C PRO A 24 5.76 1.19 17.26
N ALA A 25 6.15 2.09 16.35
CA ALA A 25 5.21 2.72 15.41
C ALA A 25 4.72 1.78 14.30
N ASP A 26 5.47 0.71 14.07
CA ASP A 26 5.29 -0.35 13.07
C ASP A 26 4.51 -1.55 13.58
N MET A 27 4.11 -1.53 14.86
CA MET A 27 3.06 -2.42 15.38
C MET A 27 1.72 -2.09 14.73
N THR A 28 0.81 -3.06 14.70
CA THR A 28 -0.53 -2.91 14.14
C THR A 28 -1.55 -2.46 15.20
N PHE A 29 -2.76 -2.13 14.77
CA PHE A 29 -3.88 -1.91 15.69
C PHE A 29 -4.29 -3.19 16.43
N ARG A 30 -4.05 -4.39 15.86
CA ARG A 30 -4.17 -5.67 16.59
C ARG A 30 -3.22 -5.73 17.77
N ASN A 31 -1.94 -5.44 17.56
CA ASN A 31 -0.96 -5.47 18.66
C ASN A 31 -1.30 -4.44 19.76
N LEU A 32 -1.85 -3.28 19.37
CA LEU A 32 -2.34 -2.31 20.35
C LEU A 32 -3.55 -2.86 21.12
N HIS A 33 -4.46 -3.57 20.47
CA HIS A 33 -5.57 -4.25 21.13
C HIS A 33 -5.09 -5.29 22.15
N GLU A 34 -4.18 -6.19 21.75
CA GLU A 34 -3.60 -7.21 22.65
C GLU A 34 -2.91 -6.55 23.85
N ALA A 35 -2.17 -5.47 23.60
CA ALA A 35 -1.57 -4.68 24.67
C ALA A 35 -2.63 -4.13 25.62
N ILE A 36 -3.77 -3.62 25.13
CA ILE A 36 -4.87 -3.13 25.97
C ILE A 36 -5.49 -4.27 26.79
N GLN A 37 -5.69 -5.46 26.22
CA GLN A 37 -6.22 -6.62 26.94
C GLN A 37 -5.33 -6.98 28.14
N TYR A 38 -4.02 -7.12 27.95
CA TYR A 38 -3.09 -7.39 29.05
C TYR A 38 -3.02 -6.26 30.07
N LEU A 39 -3.02 -5.01 29.60
CA LEU A 39 -2.97 -3.82 30.45
C LEU A 39 -4.16 -3.70 31.42
N PHE A 40 -5.32 -4.25 31.07
CA PHE A 40 -6.55 -4.18 31.86
C PHE A 40 -7.01 -5.54 32.40
N GLY A 41 -6.28 -6.62 32.13
CA GLY A 41 -6.55 -7.96 32.65
C GLY A 41 -7.82 -8.58 32.07
N TRP A 42 -8.08 -8.34 30.79
CA TRP A 42 -9.22 -8.87 30.03
C TRP A 42 -8.81 -10.04 29.14
N MET A 43 -9.81 -10.79 28.66
CA MET A 43 -9.62 -12.13 28.09
C MET A 43 -9.82 -12.22 26.58
N ASP A 44 -10.01 -11.10 25.88
CA ASP A 44 -10.22 -11.04 24.43
C ASP A 44 -11.35 -11.97 23.93
N TYR A 45 -12.52 -11.93 24.59
CA TYR A 45 -13.69 -12.72 24.23
C TYR A 45 -14.71 -12.00 23.35
N HIS A 46 -14.56 -10.69 23.17
CA HIS A 46 -15.57 -9.86 22.53
C HIS A 46 -15.00 -9.00 21.40
N LEU A 47 -15.89 -8.61 20.48
CA LEU A 47 -15.54 -7.71 19.37
C LEU A 47 -15.07 -6.34 19.89
N TYR A 48 -14.26 -5.67 19.08
CA TYR A 48 -13.79 -4.31 19.33
C TYR A 48 -13.58 -3.50 18.06
N ASP A 49 -13.44 -2.20 18.28
CA ASP A 49 -13.01 -1.26 17.25
C ASP A 49 -12.18 -0.11 17.82
N PHE A 50 -11.45 0.55 16.92
CA PHE A 50 -10.85 1.86 17.16
C PHE A 50 -11.53 2.91 16.29
N GLU A 51 -11.97 4.00 16.91
CA GLU A 51 -12.56 5.16 16.23
C GLU A 51 -11.57 6.34 16.22
N ILE A 52 -11.29 6.83 15.01
CA ILE A 52 -10.47 8.00 14.75
C ILE A 52 -11.35 9.10 14.16
N ALA A 53 -12.20 9.68 15.02
CA ALA A 53 -13.27 10.60 14.62
C ALA A 53 -12.85 11.81 13.77
N ARG A 54 -11.59 12.27 13.87
CA ARG A 54 -11.09 13.40 13.06
C ARG A 54 -10.82 13.03 11.62
N GLU A 55 -10.47 11.79 11.36
CA GLU A 55 -10.11 11.29 10.05
C GLU A 55 -11.27 10.53 9.40
N HIS A 56 -12.42 10.41 10.08
CA HIS A 56 -13.55 9.58 9.63
C HIS A 56 -13.13 8.14 9.35
N VAL A 57 -12.31 7.59 10.25
CA VAL A 57 -11.75 6.22 10.13
C VAL A 57 -12.18 5.37 11.31
N LYS A 58 -12.55 4.13 11.00
CA LYS A 58 -12.82 3.08 11.97
C LYS A 58 -11.97 1.85 11.65
N ILE A 59 -11.38 1.26 12.67
CA ILE A 59 -10.53 0.08 12.53
C ILE A 59 -11.20 -1.04 13.31
N LEU A 60 -11.66 -2.07 12.60
CA LEU A 60 -12.39 -3.20 13.17
C LEU A 60 -11.44 -4.37 13.43
N CYS A 61 -11.78 -5.19 14.41
CA CYS A 61 -11.23 -6.54 14.52
C CYS A 61 -11.51 -7.37 13.26
N ASP A 62 -10.71 -8.39 13.01
CA ASP A 62 -10.78 -9.21 11.80
C ASP A 62 -12.16 -9.87 11.58
N ASP A 63 -12.81 -10.31 12.65
CA ASP A 63 -14.18 -10.86 12.63
C ASP A 63 -15.29 -9.79 12.69
N GLY A 64 -14.93 -8.51 12.79
CA GLY A 64 -15.85 -7.38 12.79
C GLY A 64 -16.30 -6.99 11.38
N GLU A 65 -17.61 -6.86 11.16
CA GLU A 65 -18.18 -6.39 9.90
C GLU A 65 -18.63 -4.93 9.98
N ALA A 66 -18.42 -4.19 8.89
CA ALA A 66 -18.94 -2.83 8.74
C ALA A 66 -20.47 -2.84 8.59
N PHE A 67 -21.14 -1.86 9.18
CA PHE A 67 -22.58 -1.71 8.95
C PHE A 67 -22.85 -1.06 7.58
N GLU A 68 -23.91 -1.48 6.88
CA GLU A 68 -24.31 -0.98 5.54
C GLU A 68 -24.46 0.56 5.44
N PHE A 69 -24.53 1.27 6.57
CA PHE A 69 -24.71 2.73 6.63
C PHE A 69 -23.56 3.45 7.36
N GLU A 70 -22.45 2.77 7.62
CA GLU A 70 -21.24 3.38 8.18
C GLU A 70 -20.73 4.46 7.20
N ARG A 71 -20.45 5.66 7.72
CA ARG A 71 -19.94 6.78 6.91
C ARG A 71 -18.43 6.91 6.95
N ASP A 72 -17.81 6.20 7.88
CA ASP A 72 -16.38 6.22 8.10
C ASP A 72 -15.72 5.16 7.21
N THR A 73 -14.49 5.42 6.78
CA THR A 73 -13.67 4.44 6.07
C THR A 73 -13.26 3.34 7.05
N VAL A 74 -13.50 2.09 6.65
CA VAL A 74 -13.29 0.92 7.50
C VAL A 74 -12.04 0.16 7.07
N PHE A 75 -11.16 -0.12 8.03
CA PHE A 75 -9.98 -0.97 7.86
C PHE A 75 -9.98 -2.12 8.87
N LYS A 76 -9.21 -3.16 8.58
CA LYS A 76 -8.92 -4.25 9.51
C LYS A 76 -7.70 -3.92 10.36
N ASP A 77 -7.73 -4.34 11.61
CA ASP A 77 -6.73 -3.99 12.60
C ASP A 77 -5.37 -4.68 12.38
N MET A 78 -5.38 -5.89 11.83
CA MET A 78 -4.19 -6.63 11.39
C MET A 78 -3.43 -5.90 10.29
N ASP A 79 -4.15 -5.35 9.32
CA ASP A 79 -3.56 -4.72 8.12
C ASP A 79 -3.18 -3.25 8.34
N THR A 80 -3.47 -2.71 9.52
CA THR A 80 -3.31 -1.28 9.79
C THR A 80 -2.15 -1.04 10.76
N PRO A 81 -0.98 -0.59 10.28
CA PRO A 81 0.08 -0.06 11.14
C PRO A 81 -0.39 1.12 11.99
N LEU A 82 0.17 1.26 13.20
CA LEU A 82 -0.08 2.42 14.05
C LEU A 82 0.42 3.72 13.41
N HIS A 83 1.54 3.68 12.66
CA HIS A 83 2.08 4.86 11.99
C HIS A 83 1.20 5.41 10.88
N THR A 84 0.27 4.62 10.34
CA THR A 84 -0.69 5.07 9.32
C THR A 84 -1.54 6.23 9.85
N TYR A 85 -1.98 6.15 11.11
CA TYR A 85 -2.91 7.13 11.66
C TYR A 85 -2.39 7.90 12.88
N LEU A 86 -1.53 7.31 13.72
CA LEU A 86 -1.18 7.94 14.99
C LEU A 86 -0.21 9.13 14.81
N LYS A 87 -0.64 10.29 15.28
CA LYS A 87 0.17 11.53 15.35
C LYS A 87 0.22 12.07 16.77
N GLU A 88 1.28 12.80 17.13
CA GLU A 88 1.38 13.41 18.46
C GLU A 88 0.14 14.28 18.78
N LYS A 89 -0.37 14.19 20.01
CA LYS A 89 -1.57 14.88 20.52
C LYS A 89 -2.90 14.37 19.95
N MET A 90 -2.87 13.33 19.12
CA MET A 90 -4.07 12.69 18.62
C MET A 90 -4.80 11.92 19.71
N LYS A 91 -6.12 11.84 19.56
CA LYS A 91 -7.00 11.04 20.41
C LYS A 91 -7.80 10.11 19.54
N LEU A 92 -7.92 8.88 20.01
CA LEU A 92 -8.78 7.85 19.44
C LEU A 92 -9.52 7.15 20.58
N VAL A 93 -10.65 6.54 20.24
CA VAL A 93 -11.46 5.75 21.16
C VAL A 93 -11.27 4.29 20.80
N TYR A 94 -11.00 3.44 21.79
CA TYR A 94 -11.03 2.00 21.64
C TYR A 94 -12.25 1.49 22.40
N THR A 95 -13.17 0.82 21.71
CA THR A 95 -14.38 0.24 22.31
C THR A 95 -14.24 -1.28 22.30
N TYR A 96 -14.42 -1.90 23.45
CA TYR A 96 -14.38 -3.35 23.63
C TYR A 96 -15.70 -3.84 24.18
N ASP A 97 -16.18 -4.97 23.66
CA ASP A 97 -17.48 -5.57 23.95
C ASP A 97 -18.63 -4.63 23.58
N TYR A 98 -19.27 -4.85 22.43
CA TYR A 98 -20.41 -4.03 21.99
C TYR A 98 -21.67 -4.20 22.87
N GLY A 99 -21.70 -5.19 23.76
CA GLY A 99 -22.72 -5.35 24.78
C GLY A 99 -22.51 -4.41 25.96
N ASP A 100 -21.35 -4.52 26.62
CA ASP A 100 -21.01 -3.72 27.81
C ASP A 100 -20.46 -2.32 27.46
N ASN A 101 -19.97 -2.13 26.24
CA ASN A 101 -19.46 -0.88 25.68
C ASN A 101 -18.35 -0.25 26.53
N TRP A 102 -17.27 -1.00 26.74
CA TRP A 102 -16.10 -0.53 27.46
C TRP A 102 -15.25 0.41 26.61
N GLU A 103 -15.34 1.71 26.89
CA GLU A 103 -14.62 2.73 26.12
C GLU A 103 -13.30 3.15 26.79
N HIS A 104 -12.21 3.06 26.04
CA HIS A 104 -10.92 3.62 26.37
C HIS A 104 -10.61 4.85 25.51
N VAL A 105 -10.17 5.93 26.15
CA VAL A 105 -9.59 7.07 25.45
C VAL A 105 -8.09 6.89 25.40
N ILE A 106 -7.56 6.78 24.19
CA ILE A 106 -6.12 6.69 23.92
C ILE A 106 -5.64 8.07 23.50
N LEU A 107 -4.61 8.58 24.18
CA LEU A 107 -3.93 9.82 23.85
C LEU A 107 -2.50 9.52 23.43
N VAL A 108 -2.12 9.92 22.22
CA VAL A 108 -0.73 9.91 21.75
C VAL A 108 -0.02 11.09 22.41
N GLU A 109 0.68 10.85 23.51
CA GLU A 109 1.31 11.93 24.29
C GLU A 109 2.60 12.44 23.65
N LYS A 110 3.38 11.54 23.05
CA LYS A 110 4.66 11.82 22.40
C LYS A 110 4.91 10.82 21.26
N GLN A 111 5.58 11.30 20.23
CA GLN A 111 6.25 10.47 19.23
C GLN A 111 7.76 10.63 19.46
N ASN A 112 8.52 9.54 19.49
CA ASN A 112 9.98 9.58 19.69
C ASN A 112 10.68 8.57 18.76
N GLU A 113 11.96 8.77 18.50
CA GLU A 113 12.79 7.93 17.62
C GLU A 113 13.65 6.92 18.40
N GLU A 114 13.43 6.81 19.71
CA GLU A 114 14.16 5.87 20.56
C GLU A 114 13.99 4.41 20.11
N ALA A 115 15.12 3.73 19.93
CA ALA A 115 15.27 2.35 19.48
C ALA A 115 14.79 1.32 20.53
N LEU A 116 13.51 1.36 20.88
CA LEU A 116 12.85 0.33 21.66
C LEU A 116 11.94 -0.47 20.73
N SER A 117 12.36 -1.68 20.39
CA SER A 117 11.64 -2.62 19.52
C SER A 117 10.50 -3.37 20.21
N GLN A 118 10.27 -3.14 21.51
CA GLN A 118 9.27 -3.85 22.31
C GLN A 118 8.29 -2.88 22.95
N ILE A 119 7.06 -3.35 23.16
CA ILE A 119 6.05 -2.63 23.93
C ILE A 119 6.49 -2.59 25.40
N LYS A 120 6.43 -1.43 26.04
CA LYS A 120 6.84 -1.28 27.44
C LYS A 120 5.81 -0.53 28.26
N LEU A 121 5.46 -1.09 29.41
CA LEU A 121 4.76 -0.36 30.46
C LEU A 121 5.66 0.72 31.06
N LEU A 122 5.24 1.98 30.95
CA LEU A 122 5.96 3.14 31.48
C LEU A 122 5.43 3.56 32.84
N LYS A 123 4.10 3.71 32.97
CA LYS A 123 3.41 4.11 34.21
C LYS A 123 1.97 3.60 34.21
N TRP A 124 1.37 3.48 35.38
CA TRP A 124 -0.04 3.11 35.53
C TRP A 124 -0.66 3.74 36.77
N LYS A 125 -2.00 3.67 36.88
CA LYS A 125 -2.75 4.09 38.06
C LYS A 125 -4.07 3.32 38.18
N GLN A 126 -4.41 2.97 39.42
CA GLN A 126 -5.59 2.18 39.82
C GLN A 126 -5.57 0.74 39.32
N ASP A 127 -6.31 -0.10 40.04
CA ASP A 127 -6.51 -1.51 39.71
C ASP A 127 -7.38 -1.70 38.46
N ASN A 128 -7.47 -2.93 37.98
CA ASN A 128 -8.32 -3.32 36.85
C ASN A 128 -9.81 -3.31 37.23
N LEU A 129 -10.67 -3.28 36.21
CA LEU A 129 -12.10 -3.58 36.37
C LEU A 129 -12.34 -4.96 35.74
N ALA A 130 -13.15 -5.79 36.41
CA ALA A 130 -13.49 -7.10 35.91
C ALA A 130 -14.30 -6.97 34.61
N GLU A 131 -13.95 -7.80 33.63
CA GLU A 131 -14.74 -8.01 32.41
C GLU A 131 -16.15 -8.54 32.75
N ASP A 132 -17.10 -8.41 31.82
CA ASP A 132 -18.50 -8.82 31.96
C ASP A 132 -19.26 -8.22 33.17
N ALA A 133 -18.82 -7.05 33.64
CA ALA A 133 -19.45 -6.35 34.76
C ALA A 133 -20.65 -5.47 34.34
N GLY A 134 -21.04 -5.47 33.06
CA GLY A 134 -22.14 -4.67 32.53
C GLY A 134 -21.76 -3.23 32.22
N ASN A 135 -20.46 -2.88 32.15
CA ASN A 135 -19.80 -1.55 32.12
C ASN A 135 -19.28 -1.01 33.46
N VAL A 136 -18.70 0.20 33.44
CA VAL A 136 -18.11 0.87 34.61
C VAL A 136 -19.12 1.12 35.74
N ASP A 137 -20.34 1.55 35.41
CA ASP A 137 -21.40 1.77 36.40
C ASP A 137 -21.87 0.44 36.99
N GLY A 138 -21.99 -0.60 36.16
CA GLY A 138 -22.31 -1.97 36.59
C GLY A 138 -21.26 -2.51 37.56
N TYR A 139 -19.98 -2.37 37.24
CA TYR A 139 -18.88 -2.73 38.14
C TYR A 139 -18.94 -1.96 39.47
N GLN A 140 -19.20 -0.66 39.45
CA GLN A 140 -19.33 0.14 40.67
C GLN A 140 -20.51 -0.31 41.55
N GLU A 141 -21.62 -0.72 40.94
CA GLU A 141 -22.76 -1.30 41.67
C GLU A 141 -22.37 -2.63 42.33
N ILE A 142 -21.67 -3.51 41.60
CA ILE A 142 -21.16 -4.78 42.14
C ILE A 142 -20.24 -4.53 43.35
N VAL A 143 -19.28 -3.60 43.22
CA VAL A 143 -18.35 -3.24 44.31
C VAL A 143 -19.11 -2.67 45.52
N ALA A 144 -20.08 -1.78 45.29
CA ALA A 144 -20.87 -1.19 46.37
C ALA A 144 -21.68 -2.25 47.14
N LYS A 145 -22.31 -3.19 46.43
CA LYS A 145 -23.04 -4.32 47.03
C LYS A 145 -22.10 -5.28 47.77
N ALA A 146 -20.95 -5.59 47.19
CA ALA A 146 -19.95 -6.45 47.81
C ALA A 146 -19.31 -5.83 49.07
N ALA A 147 -19.33 -4.50 49.21
CA ALA A 147 -18.82 -3.81 50.40
C ALA A 147 -19.87 -3.64 51.52
N ASP A 148 -21.17 -3.66 51.18
CA ASP A 148 -22.26 -3.49 52.13
C ASP A 148 -22.68 -4.83 52.74
N GLU A 149 -22.16 -5.15 53.94
CA GLU A 149 -22.51 -6.37 54.69
C GLU A 149 -24.02 -6.52 55.00
N THR A 150 -24.81 -5.44 54.86
CA THR A 150 -26.26 -5.46 55.09
C THR A 150 -27.07 -5.73 53.83
N ASN A 151 -26.43 -5.73 52.65
CA ASN A 151 -27.08 -6.00 51.38
C ASN A 151 -27.37 -7.49 51.21
N GLU A 152 -28.57 -7.85 50.73
CA GLU A 152 -28.96 -9.25 50.51
C GLU A 152 -28.07 -9.96 49.46
N GLU A 153 -27.45 -9.21 48.54
CA GLU A 153 -26.56 -9.73 47.51
C GLU A 153 -25.06 -9.69 47.89
N HIS A 154 -24.71 -9.24 49.11
CA HIS A 154 -23.33 -9.04 49.57
C HIS A 154 -22.40 -10.23 49.26
N GLU A 155 -22.72 -11.41 49.79
CA GLU A 155 -21.90 -12.62 49.62
C GLU A 155 -21.81 -13.06 48.16
N LYS A 156 -22.88 -12.86 47.37
CA LYS A 156 -22.89 -13.21 45.95
C LYS A 156 -21.94 -12.30 45.16
N MET A 157 -22.04 -10.98 45.36
CA MET A 157 -21.22 -9.99 44.65
C MET A 157 -19.75 -10.07 45.09
N LYS A 158 -19.50 -10.32 46.37
CA LYS A 158 -18.15 -10.56 46.89
C LYS A 158 -17.49 -11.78 46.24
N ASN A 159 -18.19 -12.93 46.21
CA ASN A 159 -17.67 -14.14 45.54
C ASN A 159 -17.48 -13.91 44.03
N TRP A 160 -18.37 -13.16 43.38
CA TRP A 160 -18.21 -12.82 41.96
C TRP A 160 -16.94 -12.01 41.72
N LEU A 161 -16.67 -10.98 42.53
CA LEU A 161 -15.43 -10.21 42.46
C LEU A 161 -14.20 -11.07 42.71
N GLU A 162 -14.22 -11.95 43.70
CA GLU A 162 -13.10 -12.86 43.99
C GLU A 162 -12.80 -13.81 42.81
N MET A 163 -13.78 -14.10 41.95
CA MET A 163 -13.61 -14.96 40.78
C MET A 163 -13.21 -14.21 39.51
N GLN A 164 -13.78 -13.02 39.28
CA GLN A 164 -13.68 -12.30 38.00
C GLN A 164 -12.68 -11.14 38.00
N HIS A 165 -12.35 -10.60 39.17
CA HIS A 165 -11.41 -9.48 39.25
C HIS A 165 -9.97 -9.99 39.22
N ILE A 166 -9.27 -9.66 38.13
CA ILE A 166 -7.83 -9.90 37.97
C ILE A 166 -7.08 -8.64 38.37
N PRO A 167 -6.38 -8.64 39.53
CA PRO A 167 -5.64 -7.47 39.98
C PRO A 167 -4.54 -7.10 38.99
N PHE A 168 -4.23 -5.82 38.90
CA PHE A 168 -3.12 -5.33 38.10
C PHE A 168 -1.78 -5.78 38.69
N ASP A 169 -1.14 -6.73 38.01
CA ASP A 169 0.21 -7.21 38.32
C ASP A 169 1.22 -6.59 37.35
N GLU A 170 2.06 -5.70 37.86
CA GLU A 170 3.04 -4.98 37.04
C GLU A 170 4.09 -5.91 36.42
N GLU A 171 4.49 -6.99 37.10
CA GLU A 171 5.51 -7.91 36.58
C GLU A 171 4.91 -8.75 35.45
N MET A 172 3.73 -9.33 35.67
CA MET A 172 3.01 -10.12 34.66
C MET A 172 2.71 -9.28 33.40
N VAL A 173 2.19 -8.07 33.57
CA VAL A 173 1.91 -7.17 32.43
C VAL A 173 3.19 -6.82 31.66
N ARG A 174 4.34 -6.70 32.32
CA ARG A 174 5.61 -6.46 31.60
C ARG A 174 6.05 -7.68 30.79
N GLU A 175 5.83 -8.88 31.31
CA GLU A 175 6.12 -10.13 30.60
C GLU A 175 5.19 -10.30 29.39
N ASP A 176 3.88 -10.08 29.57
CA ASP A 176 2.88 -10.17 28.51
C ASP A 176 3.11 -9.12 27.42
N LEU A 177 3.39 -7.85 27.77
CA LEU A 177 3.71 -6.83 26.76
C LEU A 177 5.00 -7.14 25.98
N ALA A 178 5.94 -7.87 26.59
CA ALA A 178 7.19 -8.27 25.93
C ALA A 178 7.02 -9.51 25.05
N SER A 179 5.93 -10.29 25.24
CA SER A 179 5.59 -11.43 24.39
C SER A 179 4.88 -11.02 23.11
N ILE A 180 4.25 -9.83 23.08
CA ILE A 180 3.73 -9.21 21.86
C ILE A 180 4.91 -8.87 20.96
N THR A 181 5.10 -9.70 19.94
CA THR A 181 6.00 -9.44 18.84
C THR A 181 5.23 -8.78 17.72
N GLN A 182 5.91 -7.92 16.95
CA GLN A 182 5.38 -7.50 15.66
C GLN A 182 5.17 -8.77 14.84
N GLU A 183 3.92 -9.11 14.56
CA GLU A 183 3.65 -9.98 13.42
C GLU A 183 4.06 -9.15 12.22
N ASP A 184 5.06 -9.63 11.50
CA ASP A 184 5.65 -8.89 10.39
C ASP A 184 4.51 -8.45 9.46
N MET A 185 4.36 -7.12 9.35
CA MET A 185 3.41 -6.44 8.48
C MET A 185 3.83 -6.51 7.00
N TYR A 186 5.04 -7.05 6.78
CA TYR A 186 5.37 -7.74 5.56
C TYR A 186 4.83 -9.13 5.76
N PHE A 187 3.88 -9.59 4.95
CA PHE A 187 3.51 -10.99 4.94
C PHE A 187 4.79 -11.83 4.70
N THR A 188 5.50 -12.19 5.77
CA THR A 188 6.52 -13.21 5.71
C THR A 188 5.71 -14.46 5.55
N LEU A 189 5.69 -14.92 4.30
CA LEU A 189 5.08 -16.18 3.95
C LEU A 189 5.42 -17.22 5.02
N SER A 190 4.43 -18.02 5.40
CA SER A 190 4.69 -19.19 6.22
C SER A 190 5.85 -19.99 5.59
N PRO A 191 6.67 -20.69 6.38
CA PRO A 191 7.76 -21.50 5.83
C PRO A 191 7.30 -22.42 4.71
N GLU A 192 6.07 -22.94 4.80
CA GLU A 192 5.41 -23.73 3.78
C GLU A 192 5.08 -22.92 2.51
N ALA A 193 4.39 -21.79 2.61
CA ALA A 193 4.05 -20.95 1.47
C ALA A 193 5.31 -20.40 0.77
N GLY A 194 6.29 -19.95 1.56
CA GLY A 194 7.59 -19.50 1.06
C GLY A 194 8.34 -20.59 0.31
N MET A 195 8.34 -21.83 0.82
CA MET A 195 8.97 -22.97 0.13
C MET A 195 8.27 -23.26 -1.21
N VAL A 196 6.92 -23.28 -1.23
CA VAL A 196 6.14 -23.55 -2.44
C VAL A 196 6.39 -22.49 -3.52
N LEU A 197 6.36 -21.20 -3.15
CA LEU A 197 6.62 -20.11 -4.10
C LEU A 197 8.06 -20.15 -4.63
N ASN A 198 9.06 -20.38 -3.77
CA ASN A 198 10.46 -20.52 -4.18
C ASN A 198 10.67 -21.71 -5.14
N GLU A 199 10.05 -22.86 -4.87
CA GLU A 199 10.14 -24.03 -5.75
C GLU A 199 9.52 -23.75 -7.13
N ALA A 200 8.36 -23.10 -7.18
CA ALA A 200 7.69 -22.72 -8.42
C ALA A 200 8.52 -21.71 -9.24
N LEU A 201 9.03 -20.65 -8.60
CA LEU A 201 9.93 -19.67 -9.22
C LEU A 201 11.17 -20.34 -9.79
N ALA A 202 11.88 -21.14 -8.99
CA ALA A 202 13.10 -21.81 -9.42
C ALA A 202 12.87 -22.76 -10.60
N ALA A 203 11.73 -23.50 -10.60
CA ALA A 203 11.37 -24.38 -11.70
C ALA A 203 11.06 -23.60 -12.99
N PHE A 204 10.32 -22.49 -12.87
CA PHE A 204 9.95 -21.64 -14.00
C PHE A 204 11.16 -20.94 -14.61
N ILE A 205 11.98 -20.29 -13.79
CA ILE A 205 13.21 -19.58 -14.18
C ILE A 205 14.18 -20.53 -14.88
N ASN A 206 14.42 -21.72 -14.31
CA ASN A 206 15.28 -22.74 -14.94
C ASN A 206 14.74 -23.22 -16.30
N GLN A 207 13.43 -23.12 -16.54
CA GLN A 207 12.88 -23.39 -17.86
C GLN A 207 13.08 -22.21 -18.82
N LEU A 208 12.87 -20.97 -18.36
CA LEU A 208 13.13 -19.76 -19.14
C LEU A 208 14.60 -19.60 -19.55
N ASP A 209 15.54 -19.90 -18.66
CA ASP A 209 16.99 -19.84 -18.93
C ASP A 209 17.44 -20.79 -20.07
N LYS A 210 16.60 -21.78 -20.43
CA LYS A 210 16.82 -22.70 -21.55
C LYS A 210 16.20 -22.20 -22.86
N MET A 211 15.46 -21.10 -22.82
CA MET A 211 14.77 -20.48 -23.95
C MET A 211 15.50 -19.24 -24.45
N GLU A 212 15.28 -18.90 -25.72
CA GLU A 212 15.65 -17.60 -26.27
C GLU A 212 14.51 -16.63 -25.97
N LEU A 213 14.80 -15.64 -25.12
CA LEU A 213 13.90 -14.52 -24.84
C LEU A 213 14.11 -13.44 -25.91
N CYS A 214 13.03 -12.79 -26.29
CA CYS A 214 13.03 -11.57 -27.09
C CYS A 214 12.57 -10.40 -26.21
N GLY A 215 12.56 -9.18 -26.75
CA GLY A 215 12.28 -7.98 -25.95
C GLY A 215 11.02 -8.11 -25.08
N MET A 216 9.93 -8.61 -25.66
CA MET A 216 8.71 -8.95 -24.93
C MET A 216 8.02 -10.17 -25.54
N SER A 217 7.58 -11.10 -24.70
CA SER A 217 6.80 -12.29 -25.09
C SER A 217 5.51 -12.40 -24.30
N LEU A 218 4.48 -12.96 -24.93
CA LEU A 218 3.15 -13.13 -24.35
C LEU A 218 2.74 -14.60 -24.34
N ILE A 219 2.24 -15.08 -23.20
CA ILE A 219 1.75 -16.44 -23.01
C ILE A 219 0.35 -16.40 -22.38
N THR A 220 -0.60 -17.20 -22.85
CA THR A 220 -1.92 -17.35 -22.23
C THR A 220 -2.14 -18.79 -21.76
N ALA A 221 -2.72 -18.95 -20.57
CA ALA A 221 -3.15 -20.22 -20.00
C ALA A 221 -4.69 -20.24 -19.88
N ASP A 222 -5.37 -21.20 -20.51
CA ASP A 222 -6.84 -21.34 -20.49
C ASP A 222 -7.23 -22.74 -20.00
N ASP A 223 -7.73 -22.84 -18.77
CA ASP A 223 -8.14 -24.10 -18.13
C ASP A 223 -9.63 -24.44 -18.33
N GLN A 224 -10.34 -23.64 -19.15
CA GLN A 224 -11.80 -23.61 -19.37
C GLN A 224 -12.64 -22.92 -18.30
N GLU A 225 -12.08 -22.57 -17.15
CA GLU A 225 -12.74 -21.78 -16.10
C GLU A 225 -12.20 -20.35 -16.08
N THR A 226 -10.88 -20.23 -16.18
CA THR A 226 -10.11 -18.99 -16.17
C THR A 226 -9.20 -18.91 -17.40
N LYS A 227 -8.80 -17.69 -17.76
CA LYS A 227 -7.84 -17.45 -18.83
C LYS A 227 -6.82 -16.44 -18.39
N LYS A 228 -5.70 -16.91 -17.84
CA LYS A 228 -4.62 -16.05 -17.34
C LYS A 228 -3.63 -15.68 -18.44
N VAL A 229 -2.92 -14.59 -18.23
CA VAL A 229 -1.96 -14.05 -19.19
C VAL A 229 -0.65 -13.74 -18.48
N LEU A 230 0.45 -14.20 -19.07
CA LEU A 230 1.81 -13.95 -18.60
C LEU A 230 2.59 -13.18 -19.66
N VAL A 231 3.16 -12.06 -19.26
CA VAL A 231 4.05 -11.23 -20.06
C VAL A 231 5.46 -11.43 -19.54
N ILE A 232 6.43 -11.60 -20.43
CA ILE A 232 7.85 -11.71 -20.09
C ILE A 232 8.59 -10.63 -20.86
N ALA A 233 9.18 -9.68 -20.13
CA ALA A 233 9.96 -8.58 -20.69
C ALA A 233 11.43 -8.74 -20.29
N GLN A 234 12.33 -8.74 -21.28
CA GLN A 234 13.77 -8.88 -21.05
C GLN A 234 14.44 -7.51 -20.85
N TYR A 235 15.29 -7.40 -19.83
CA TYR A 235 16.13 -6.24 -19.55
C TYR A 235 17.62 -6.53 -19.80
N GLU A 236 18.48 -5.51 -19.64
CA GLU A 236 19.94 -5.69 -19.79
C GLU A 236 20.54 -6.66 -18.76
N GLU A 237 19.99 -6.70 -17.54
CA GLU A 237 20.50 -7.50 -16.41
C GLU A 237 19.40 -8.31 -15.69
N GLY A 238 18.47 -8.88 -16.46
CA GLY A 238 17.39 -9.70 -15.91
C GLY A 238 16.12 -9.70 -16.76
N TYR A 239 14.98 -10.02 -16.14
CA TYR A 239 13.68 -9.95 -16.78
C TYR A 239 12.56 -9.70 -15.76
N ASN A 240 11.47 -9.11 -16.24
CA ASN A 240 10.23 -8.94 -15.49
C ASN A 240 9.15 -9.83 -16.09
N MET A 241 8.45 -10.53 -15.22
CA MET A 241 7.28 -11.32 -15.57
C MET A 241 6.06 -10.69 -14.92
N GLN A 242 5.03 -10.43 -15.72
CA GLN A 242 3.78 -9.88 -15.24
C GLN A 242 2.66 -10.87 -15.51
N LEU A 243 2.07 -11.35 -14.43
CA LEU A 243 0.98 -12.30 -14.43
C LEU A 243 -0.34 -11.55 -14.21
N TYR A 244 -1.30 -11.83 -15.06
CA TYR A 244 -2.60 -11.18 -15.09
C TYR A 244 -3.70 -12.25 -15.04
N GLU A 245 -4.72 -11.99 -14.22
CA GLU A 245 -5.87 -12.89 -14.05
C GLU A 245 -6.68 -13.08 -15.34
N ASN A 246 -6.62 -12.10 -16.25
CA ASN A 246 -7.35 -12.16 -17.51
C ASN A 246 -6.74 -11.26 -18.59
N GLU A 247 -7.20 -11.45 -19.84
CA GLU A 247 -6.79 -10.62 -20.98
C GLU A 247 -7.08 -9.13 -20.77
N THR A 248 -8.09 -8.78 -19.99
CA THR A 248 -8.37 -7.38 -19.69
C THR A 248 -7.27 -6.78 -18.83
N ASP A 249 -6.89 -7.46 -17.75
CA ASP A 249 -5.82 -7.01 -16.86
C ASP A 249 -4.47 -6.96 -17.56
N TYR A 250 -4.19 -7.92 -18.44
CA TYR A 250 -2.99 -7.88 -19.29
C TYR A 250 -2.98 -6.68 -20.24
N MET A 251 -4.09 -6.43 -20.94
CA MET A 251 -4.20 -5.29 -21.86
C MET A 251 -3.99 -3.97 -21.12
N ARG A 252 -4.59 -3.87 -19.91
CA ARG A 252 -4.40 -2.72 -19.01
C ARG A 252 -2.94 -2.53 -18.62
N GLY A 253 -2.18 -3.61 -18.48
CA GLY A 253 -0.81 -3.59 -17.97
C GLY A 253 0.30 -3.43 -19.00
N VAL A 254 0.19 -4.05 -20.17
CA VAL A 254 1.25 -3.94 -21.20
C VAL A 254 1.23 -2.60 -21.92
N GLU A 255 0.06 -1.97 -22.05
CA GLU A 255 -0.10 -0.67 -22.73
C GLU A 255 0.26 0.54 -21.85
N SER A 256 0.59 0.31 -20.57
CA SER A 256 0.78 1.34 -19.54
C SER A 256 2.19 1.39 -18.95
N THR A 257 3.14 0.59 -19.45
CA THR A 257 4.52 0.63 -18.93
C THR A 257 5.24 1.84 -19.52
N PRO A 258 5.71 2.83 -18.72
CA PRO A 258 6.71 3.79 -19.18
C PRO A 258 7.98 3.03 -19.63
N GLU A 259 8.88 3.64 -20.37
CA GLU A 259 10.21 3.04 -20.65
C GLU A 259 11.00 2.68 -19.36
N LEU A 260 10.52 3.13 -18.18
CA LEU A 260 11.06 2.79 -16.87
C LEU A 260 10.26 1.63 -16.21
N PRO A 261 10.94 0.52 -15.87
CA PRO A 261 10.32 -0.68 -15.34
C PRO A 261 10.07 -0.55 -13.83
N GLY A 262 8.80 -0.51 -13.41
CA GLY A 262 8.50 -0.66 -11.97
C GLY A 262 7.15 -0.12 -11.49
N TYR A 263 6.49 0.74 -12.26
CA TYR A 263 5.28 1.44 -11.79
C TYR A 263 4.11 1.22 -12.73
N ASN A 264 3.69 -0.04 -12.89
CA ASN A 264 2.41 -0.30 -13.54
C ASN A 264 1.26 -0.10 -12.55
N LEU A 265 0.90 1.16 -12.33
CA LEU A 265 -0.10 1.56 -11.32
C LEU A 265 -1.56 1.37 -11.79
N TYR A 266 -1.75 0.89 -13.03
CA TYR A 266 -3.04 0.86 -13.72
C TYR A 266 -3.54 -0.55 -14.02
N ALA A 267 -2.79 -1.59 -13.63
CA ALA A 267 -3.16 -2.96 -13.87
C ALA A 267 -3.04 -3.80 -12.60
N ASN A 268 -4.09 -4.58 -12.35
CA ASN A 268 -4.09 -5.59 -11.31
C ASN A 268 -3.32 -6.80 -11.83
N GLY A 269 -2.39 -7.31 -11.05
CA GLY A 269 -1.59 -8.47 -11.44
C GLY A 269 -0.47 -8.73 -10.47
N VAL A 270 0.43 -9.62 -10.85
CA VAL A 270 1.61 -9.96 -10.07
C VAL A 270 2.84 -9.64 -10.91
N SER A 271 3.73 -8.81 -10.37
CA SER A 271 5.04 -8.53 -10.97
C SER A 271 6.09 -9.39 -10.28
N ILE A 272 6.80 -10.19 -11.05
CA ILE A 272 7.93 -11.00 -10.62
C ILE A 272 9.16 -10.43 -11.30
N ILE A 273 10.05 -9.82 -10.53
CA ILE A 273 11.24 -9.16 -11.06
C ILE A 273 12.45 -10.01 -10.69
N CYS A 274 13.18 -10.45 -11.72
CA CYS A 274 14.38 -11.25 -11.58
C CYS A 274 15.58 -10.42 -12.04
N LEU A 275 16.57 -10.22 -11.17
CA LEU A 275 17.79 -9.46 -11.49
C LEU A 275 19.04 -10.33 -11.28
N ASP A 276 19.99 -10.24 -12.20
CA ASP A 276 21.25 -10.99 -12.15
C ASP A 276 22.10 -10.63 -10.93
N GLN A 277 22.03 -9.37 -10.48
CA GLN A 277 22.79 -8.86 -9.32
C GLN A 277 22.14 -9.18 -7.97
N GLY A 278 20.88 -9.64 -7.97
CA GLY A 278 20.07 -9.87 -6.78
C GLY A 278 19.60 -8.61 -6.06
N PHE A 279 18.74 -8.80 -5.05
CA PHE A 279 18.12 -7.74 -4.26
C PHE A 279 18.73 -7.65 -2.86
N GLN A 280 18.66 -6.47 -2.23
CA GLN A 280 19.16 -6.26 -0.86
C GLN A 280 18.07 -6.60 0.18
N ARG A 281 18.49 -6.93 1.40
CA ARG A 281 17.55 -7.12 2.52
C ARG A 281 16.89 -5.79 2.87
N GLY A 282 15.57 -5.72 2.72
CA GLY A 282 14.77 -4.51 2.98
C GLY A 282 13.69 -4.24 1.92
N ASP A 283 13.77 -4.90 0.77
CA ASP A 283 12.89 -4.66 -0.39
C ASP A 283 11.53 -5.42 -0.34
N GLY A 284 11.12 -5.89 0.85
CA GLY A 284 9.97 -6.78 1.05
C GLY A 284 10.33 -8.26 0.91
N TRP A 285 9.39 -9.09 0.44
CA TRP A 285 9.63 -10.51 0.21
C TRP A 285 10.61 -10.73 -0.94
N VAL A 286 11.69 -11.47 -0.67
CA VAL A 286 12.74 -11.82 -1.63
C VAL A 286 12.86 -13.35 -1.66
N SER A 287 13.10 -13.92 -2.84
CA SER A 287 13.40 -15.35 -2.99
C SER A 287 14.60 -15.78 -2.14
N GLU A 288 14.67 -17.07 -1.81
CA GLU A 288 15.71 -17.63 -0.94
C GLU A 288 17.13 -17.43 -1.53
N ASP A 289 17.24 -17.44 -2.85
CA ASP A 289 18.50 -17.18 -3.56
C ASP A 289 18.83 -15.68 -3.72
N GLY A 290 17.92 -14.79 -3.33
CA GLY A 290 18.09 -13.34 -3.40
C GLY A 290 17.91 -12.75 -4.81
N THR A 291 17.50 -13.52 -5.81
CA THR A 291 17.48 -13.08 -7.21
C THR A 291 16.14 -12.56 -7.69
N CYS A 292 15.06 -12.84 -6.95
CA CYS A 292 13.70 -12.50 -7.34
C CYS A 292 12.95 -11.77 -6.23
N ILE A 293 12.12 -10.82 -6.63
CA ILE A 293 11.03 -10.28 -5.81
C ILE A 293 9.70 -10.55 -6.49
N VAL A 294 8.66 -10.66 -5.67
CA VAL A 294 7.29 -10.83 -6.11
C VAL A 294 6.48 -9.69 -5.49
N LYS A 295 5.72 -8.99 -6.33
CA LYS A 295 4.87 -7.89 -5.91
C LYS A 295 3.46 -8.04 -6.46
N ILE A 296 2.48 -7.95 -5.58
CA ILE A 296 1.07 -7.84 -5.94
C ILE A 296 0.80 -6.39 -6.33
N MET A 297 0.40 -6.20 -7.58
CA MET A 297 0.03 -4.92 -8.16
C MET A 297 -1.49 -4.77 -8.06
N GLN A 298 -1.93 -3.67 -7.44
CA GLN A 298 -3.33 -3.29 -7.42
C GLN A 298 -3.46 -1.84 -7.88
N THR A 299 -4.49 -1.57 -8.67
CA THR A 299 -4.72 -0.26 -9.29
C THR A 299 -4.81 0.83 -8.22
N GLY A 300 -3.91 1.81 -8.30
CA GLY A 300 -3.84 2.92 -7.35
C GLY A 300 -3.28 2.56 -5.97
N TYR A 301 -2.70 1.37 -5.78
CA TYR A 301 -1.98 0.98 -4.56
C TYR A 301 -0.48 0.83 -4.84
N LEU A 302 0.33 0.98 -3.80
CA LEU A 302 1.74 0.61 -3.82
C LEU A 302 1.85 -0.92 -4.00
N PRO A 303 2.90 -1.39 -4.70
CA PRO A 303 3.16 -2.82 -4.83
C PRO A 303 3.31 -3.48 -3.44
N MET A 304 2.54 -4.54 -3.19
CA MET A 304 2.53 -5.25 -1.91
C MET A 304 3.28 -6.58 -2.01
N ASP A 305 3.79 -7.08 -0.89
CA ASP A 305 4.32 -8.45 -0.82
C ASP A 305 3.17 -9.48 -0.87
N PRO A 306 3.39 -10.67 -1.43
CA PRO A 306 2.40 -11.73 -1.42
C PRO A 306 2.14 -12.24 0.01
N ASP A 307 0.87 -12.50 0.32
CA ASP A 307 0.48 -13.31 1.47
C ASP A 307 0.52 -14.82 1.12
N ASP A 308 0.20 -15.68 2.09
CA ASP A 308 0.21 -17.13 1.91
C ASP A 308 -0.74 -17.60 0.79
N GLU A 309 -1.93 -17.01 0.70
CA GLU A 309 -2.94 -17.36 -0.31
C GLU A 309 -2.44 -16.97 -1.71
N ALA A 310 -2.00 -15.72 -1.87
CA ALA A 310 -1.42 -15.22 -3.11
C ALA A 310 -0.16 -16.01 -3.51
N ALA A 311 0.69 -16.40 -2.56
CA ALA A 311 1.86 -17.23 -2.85
C ALA A 311 1.49 -18.60 -3.43
N TYR A 312 0.44 -19.24 -2.89
CA TYR A 312 -0.06 -20.50 -3.44
C TYR A 312 -0.68 -20.31 -4.82
N GLU A 313 -1.46 -19.25 -5.03
CA GLU A 313 -2.05 -18.93 -6.35
C GLU A 313 -0.97 -18.67 -7.39
N ILE A 314 0.02 -17.82 -7.09
CA ILE A 314 1.14 -17.52 -7.97
C ILE A 314 1.94 -18.78 -8.29
N ALA A 315 2.19 -19.63 -7.31
CA ALA A 315 2.90 -20.90 -7.53
C ALA A 315 2.12 -21.82 -8.48
N ASN A 316 0.80 -21.92 -8.32
CA ASN A 316 -0.06 -22.70 -9.22
C ASN A 316 -0.03 -22.12 -10.64
N ASP A 317 -0.15 -20.81 -10.78
CA ASP A 317 -0.11 -20.15 -12.08
C ASP A 317 1.23 -20.37 -12.78
N LEU A 318 2.35 -20.23 -12.06
CA LEU A 318 3.69 -20.53 -12.57
C LEU A 318 3.81 -22.00 -13.02
N HIS A 319 3.17 -22.94 -12.34
CA HIS A 319 3.13 -24.34 -12.78
C HIS A 319 2.34 -24.52 -14.08
N ASP A 320 1.20 -23.86 -14.23
CA ASP A 320 0.41 -23.91 -15.46
C ASP A 320 1.21 -23.34 -16.65
N PHE A 321 1.85 -22.18 -16.47
CA PHE A 321 2.71 -21.62 -17.51
C PHE A 321 3.94 -22.50 -17.77
N LEU A 322 4.50 -23.15 -16.75
CA LEU A 322 5.62 -24.08 -16.90
C LEU A 322 5.23 -25.26 -17.80
N ASP A 323 4.04 -25.84 -17.61
CA ASP A 323 3.53 -26.94 -18.43
C ASP A 323 3.37 -26.51 -19.91
N ILE A 324 2.93 -25.28 -20.16
CA ILE A 324 2.85 -24.68 -21.50
C ILE A 324 4.25 -24.56 -22.10
N LEU A 325 5.22 -24.01 -21.38
CA LEU A 325 6.59 -23.84 -21.85
C LEU A 325 7.26 -25.19 -22.16
N GLN A 326 7.02 -26.21 -21.34
CA GLN A 326 7.55 -27.56 -21.58
C GLN A 326 6.88 -28.25 -22.78
N SER A 327 5.61 -27.92 -23.05
CA SER A 327 4.82 -28.51 -24.13
C SER A 327 4.96 -27.78 -25.47
N CYS A 328 5.40 -26.52 -25.48
CA CYS A 328 5.39 -25.69 -26.68
C CYS A 328 6.30 -26.20 -27.80
N GLY A 329 7.29 -27.06 -27.50
CA GLY A 329 8.17 -27.71 -28.48
C GLY A 329 9.14 -26.78 -29.20
N HIS A 330 9.07 -25.47 -28.93
CA HIS A 330 9.93 -24.43 -29.48
C HIS A 330 10.85 -23.87 -28.38
N ARG A 331 12.05 -23.42 -28.76
CA ARG A 331 12.99 -22.79 -27.83
C ARG A 331 12.90 -21.27 -27.83
N ASN A 332 12.32 -20.67 -28.86
CA ASN A 332 12.16 -19.23 -28.98
C ASN A 332 10.71 -18.88 -28.69
N LEU A 333 10.50 -17.92 -27.79
CA LEU A 333 9.16 -17.39 -27.53
C LEU A 333 8.75 -16.40 -28.63
N PRO A 334 7.45 -16.27 -28.94
CA PRO A 334 6.97 -15.28 -29.88
C PRO A 334 7.29 -13.85 -29.42
N ASP A 335 7.84 -13.04 -30.32
CA ASP A 335 8.03 -11.60 -30.08
C ASP A 335 6.70 -10.88 -30.22
N TYR A 336 6.34 -10.12 -29.20
CA TYR A 336 5.14 -9.29 -29.17
C TYR A 336 5.04 -8.39 -30.40
N ASN A 337 6.15 -7.81 -30.86
CA ASN A 337 6.19 -6.91 -32.01
C ASN A 337 5.90 -7.64 -33.34
N GLU A 338 6.00 -8.97 -33.37
CA GLU A 338 5.57 -9.79 -34.51
C GLU A 338 4.05 -10.09 -34.49
N GLY A 339 3.33 -9.61 -33.47
CA GLY A 339 1.88 -9.71 -33.35
C GLY A 339 1.37 -11.12 -33.01
N ARG A 340 2.19 -11.95 -32.37
CA ARG A 340 1.86 -13.33 -32.01
C ARG A 340 2.07 -13.59 -30.52
N MET A 341 1.31 -14.53 -29.99
CA MET A 341 1.46 -15.02 -28.61
C MET A 341 1.48 -16.54 -28.56
N LEU A 342 2.00 -17.10 -27.47
CA LEU A 342 1.92 -18.52 -27.16
C LEU A 342 0.63 -18.78 -26.37
N SER A 343 -0.16 -19.78 -26.75
CA SER A 343 -1.43 -20.08 -26.08
C SER A 343 -1.52 -21.56 -25.74
N GLY A 344 -1.71 -21.87 -24.46
CA GLY A 344 -2.00 -23.20 -23.96
C GLY A 344 -3.44 -23.31 -23.47
N ILE A 345 -4.18 -24.28 -24.02
CA ILE A 345 -5.58 -24.54 -23.66
C ILE A 345 -5.71 -25.96 -23.14
N TRP A 346 -6.12 -26.14 -21.88
CA TRP A 346 -6.38 -27.47 -21.33
C TRP A 346 -7.73 -27.99 -21.82
N LYS A 347 -7.73 -29.22 -22.33
CA LYS A 347 -8.94 -29.96 -22.70
C LYS A 347 -9.52 -30.64 -21.46
N LYS A 348 -10.81 -30.98 -21.52
CA LYS A 348 -11.53 -31.66 -20.41
C LYS A 348 -10.93 -33.01 -20.02
N ASP A 349 -10.10 -33.58 -20.87
CA ASP A 349 -9.37 -34.83 -20.62
C ASP A 349 -7.98 -34.62 -20.01
N GLY A 350 -7.61 -33.37 -19.67
CA GLY A 350 -6.33 -32.99 -19.10
C GLY A 350 -5.20 -32.83 -20.12
N THR A 351 -5.48 -32.93 -21.43
CA THR A 351 -4.47 -32.71 -22.47
C THR A 351 -4.30 -31.23 -22.80
N LEU A 352 -3.06 -30.78 -22.94
CA LEU A 352 -2.72 -29.40 -23.27
C LEU A 352 -2.62 -29.21 -24.79
N ASP A 353 -3.38 -28.27 -25.34
CA ASP A 353 -3.33 -27.87 -26.75
C ASP A 353 -2.55 -26.57 -26.90
N ILE A 354 -1.48 -26.60 -27.70
CA ILE A 354 -0.61 -25.44 -27.90
C ILE A 354 -0.90 -24.79 -29.25
N SER A 355 -1.11 -23.48 -29.26
CA SER A 355 -1.31 -22.69 -30.47
C SER A 355 -0.58 -21.35 -30.42
N TYR A 356 -0.53 -20.67 -31.58
CA TYR A 356 0.17 -19.38 -31.75
C TYR A 356 -0.76 -18.34 -32.39
N PRO A 357 -1.82 -17.91 -31.68
CA PRO A 357 -2.78 -16.95 -32.21
C PRO A 357 -2.17 -15.56 -32.43
N GLU A 358 -2.79 -14.77 -33.31
CA GLU A 358 -2.50 -13.34 -33.43
C GLU A 358 -3.03 -12.59 -32.21
N ILE A 359 -2.26 -11.59 -31.75
CA ILE A 359 -2.68 -10.70 -30.67
C ILE A 359 -3.87 -9.87 -31.19
N ARG A 360 -5.05 -10.05 -30.60
CA ARG A 360 -6.26 -9.30 -30.96
C ARG A 360 -6.63 -8.34 -29.84
N MET A 361 -6.48 -7.05 -30.11
CA MET A 361 -6.84 -5.94 -29.23
C MET A 361 -8.35 -5.67 -29.37
N LEU A 362 -9.20 -6.51 -28.80
CA LEU A 362 -10.65 -6.30 -28.84
C LEU A 362 -11.24 -6.63 -27.46
N ASN A 363 -11.46 -5.60 -26.65
CA ASN A 363 -12.19 -5.74 -25.40
C ASN A 363 -13.44 -4.83 -25.41
N GLU A 364 -14.47 -5.27 -26.12
CA GLU A 364 -15.77 -4.58 -26.22
C GLU A 364 -16.50 -4.49 -24.86
N ASN A 365 -16.10 -5.29 -23.85
CA ASN A 365 -16.86 -5.47 -22.61
C ASN A 365 -16.83 -4.28 -21.63
N ILE A 366 -15.92 -3.31 -21.77
CA ILE A 366 -15.75 -2.21 -20.80
C ILE A 366 -16.00 -0.82 -21.43
N THR A 367 -16.38 -0.78 -22.70
CA THR A 367 -16.65 0.50 -23.37
C THR A 367 -17.86 1.19 -22.74
N LEU A 368 -17.63 2.31 -22.05
CA LEU A 368 -18.69 3.05 -21.36
C LEU A 368 -19.40 4.01 -22.31
N HIS A 369 -20.66 3.71 -22.62
CA HIS A 369 -21.55 4.59 -23.36
C HIS A 369 -22.40 5.46 -22.44
N LEU A 370 -22.60 6.71 -22.85
CA LEU A 370 -23.47 7.68 -22.22
C LEU A 370 -24.93 7.33 -22.43
N GLN A 371 -25.75 7.68 -21.44
CA GLN A 371 -27.20 7.64 -21.63
C GLN A 371 -27.63 8.66 -22.70
N PRO A 372 -28.61 8.34 -23.57
CA PRO A 372 -29.01 9.22 -24.67
C PRO A 372 -29.35 10.66 -24.26
N ASP A 373 -29.97 10.84 -23.09
CA ASP A 373 -30.33 12.16 -22.55
C ASP A 373 -29.10 12.98 -22.13
N GLN A 374 -28.09 12.33 -21.55
CA GLN A 374 -26.81 12.94 -21.16
C GLN A 374 -26.03 13.37 -22.39
N ALA A 375 -25.91 12.49 -23.39
CA ALA A 375 -25.27 12.82 -24.67
C ALA A 375 -25.98 14.00 -25.37
N ALA A 376 -27.32 14.03 -25.34
CA ALA A 376 -28.09 15.14 -25.90
C ALA A 376 -27.88 16.47 -25.15
N LEU A 377 -27.68 16.44 -23.83
CA LEU A 377 -27.41 17.62 -23.02
C LEU A 377 -26.03 18.21 -23.36
N LEU A 378 -25.00 17.38 -23.41
CA LEU A 378 -23.63 17.78 -23.74
C LEU A 378 -23.52 18.34 -25.17
N ASN A 379 -24.20 17.70 -26.13
CA ASN A 379 -24.23 18.15 -27.53
C ASN A 379 -24.89 19.52 -27.73
N ARG A 380 -25.72 20.00 -26.79
CA ARG A 380 -26.37 21.33 -26.86
C ARG A 380 -25.48 22.48 -26.39
N LYS A 381 -24.29 22.20 -25.84
CA LYS A 381 -23.36 23.23 -25.36
C LYS A 381 -22.85 24.07 -26.53
N LYS A 382 -22.92 25.41 -26.39
CA LYS A 382 -22.55 26.36 -27.45
C LYS A 382 -21.05 26.62 -27.53
N LYS A 383 -20.38 26.67 -26.37
CA LYS A 383 -18.92 26.82 -26.30
C LYS A 383 -18.28 25.52 -26.74
N THR A 384 -17.26 25.63 -27.59
CA THR A 384 -16.55 24.48 -28.17
C THR A 384 -15.07 24.58 -27.82
N ILE A 385 -14.53 23.49 -27.28
CA ILE A 385 -13.12 23.27 -26.96
C ILE A 385 -12.55 22.41 -28.10
N ARG A 386 -11.53 22.92 -28.79
CA ARG A 386 -11.05 22.28 -30.01
C ARG A 386 -10.28 21.00 -29.72
N GLU A 387 -9.29 21.13 -28.87
CA GLU A 387 -8.39 20.07 -28.44
C GLU A 387 -8.27 20.17 -26.92
N LEU A 388 -8.27 19.01 -26.28
CA LEU A 388 -8.05 18.84 -24.85
C LEU A 388 -7.17 17.61 -24.67
N GLN A 389 -6.04 17.81 -24.00
CA GLN A 389 -5.18 16.74 -23.52
C GLN A 389 -5.80 16.21 -22.23
N VAL A 390 -5.96 14.89 -22.17
CA VAL A 390 -6.51 14.21 -21.01
C VAL A 390 -5.59 13.07 -20.66
N ASP A 391 -5.15 13.05 -19.42
CA ASP A 391 -4.22 12.07 -18.89
C ASP A 391 -4.56 11.78 -17.43
N LEU A 392 -4.27 10.56 -16.98
CA LEU A 392 -4.51 10.11 -15.62
C LEU A 392 -3.16 9.84 -14.97
N ILE A 393 -2.79 10.62 -13.96
CA ILE A 393 -1.46 10.60 -13.34
C ILE A 393 -1.56 10.18 -11.86
N ALA A 394 -0.51 9.54 -11.35
CA ALA A 394 -0.37 9.19 -9.93
C ALA A 394 0.64 10.12 -9.25
N ASP A 395 0.40 10.47 -7.99
CA ASP A 395 1.29 11.31 -7.18
C ASP A 395 2.08 10.47 -6.18
N LEU A 396 3.36 10.26 -6.49
CA LEU A 396 4.31 9.51 -5.67
C LEU A 396 4.95 10.37 -4.57
N LEU A 397 4.69 11.68 -4.54
CA LEU A 397 5.35 12.64 -3.64
C LEU A 397 4.57 12.88 -2.33
N GLU A 398 3.28 12.56 -2.29
CA GLU A 398 2.59 12.39 -1.00
C GLU A 398 3.23 11.18 -0.32
N THR A 399 3.94 11.45 0.78
CA THR A 399 4.75 10.52 1.59
C THR A 399 4.67 9.05 1.17
N VAL A 400 5.78 8.44 0.74
CA VAL A 400 5.96 6.99 0.43
C VAL A 400 5.43 6.05 1.55
N ALA A 401 5.05 6.59 2.70
CA ALA A 401 4.35 5.91 3.78
C ALA A 401 2.87 5.54 3.47
N ASP A 402 2.24 6.12 2.44
CA ASP A 402 0.85 5.82 2.08
C ASP A 402 0.79 4.62 1.13
N ILE A 403 0.16 3.52 1.56
CA ILE A 403 -0.02 2.28 0.77
C ILE A 403 -0.88 2.52 -0.48
N ARG A 404 -1.60 3.65 -0.55
CA ARG A 404 -2.49 4.00 -1.66
C ARG A 404 -2.03 5.30 -2.32
N LEU A 405 -1.84 5.26 -3.63
CA LEU A 405 -1.37 6.39 -4.42
C LEU A 405 -2.54 7.29 -4.83
N PRO A 406 -2.48 8.59 -4.53
CA PRO A 406 -3.46 9.54 -5.04
C PRO A 406 -3.41 9.64 -6.58
N LEU A 407 -4.52 9.28 -7.23
CA LEU A 407 -4.72 9.41 -8.66
C LEU A 407 -5.40 10.73 -9.01
N TYR A 408 -4.95 11.35 -10.10
CA TYR A 408 -5.50 12.60 -10.61
C TYR A 408 -5.79 12.53 -12.11
N LEU A 409 -6.98 12.98 -12.50
CA LEU A 409 -7.30 13.25 -13.88
C LEU A 409 -6.83 14.66 -14.25
N THR A 410 -5.99 14.75 -15.25
CA THR A 410 -5.54 16.02 -15.83
C THR A 410 -6.38 16.36 -17.05
N LEU A 411 -6.80 17.63 -17.15
CA LEU A 411 -7.54 18.18 -18.28
C LEU A 411 -6.85 19.47 -18.72
N GLU A 412 -6.10 19.41 -19.81
CA GLU A 412 -5.14 20.45 -20.17
C GLU A 412 -5.27 20.92 -21.63
N ASN A 413 -5.17 22.23 -21.84
CA ASN A 413 -4.89 22.88 -23.12
C ASN A 413 -4.42 24.33 -22.87
N GLU A 414 -4.42 25.19 -23.90
CA GLU A 414 -4.01 26.60 -23.76
C GLU A 414 -4.88 27.40 -22.76
N ASP A 415 -6.14 27.02 -22.56
CA ASP A 415 -7.12 27.75 -21.74
C ASP A 415 -7.37 27.10 -20.36
N TYR A 416 -7.02 25.82 -20.19
CA TYR A 416 -7.37 24.99 -19.04
C TYR A 416 -6.16 24.20 -18.55
N GLN A 417 -5.95 24.18 -17.22
CA GLN A 417 -4.96 23.35 -16.56
C GLN A 417 -5.59 22.84 -15.25
N LEU A 418 -6.31 21.73 -15.33
CA LEU A 418 -6.98 21.13 -14.17
C LEU A 418 -6.28 19.82 -13.79
N LYS A 419 -6.00 19.66 -12.50
CA LYS A 419 -5.61 18.40 -11.84
C LYS A 419 -6.74 18.06 -10.86
N ILE A 420 -7.49 17.00 -11.13
CA ILE A 420 -8.70 16.64 -10.38
C ILE A 420 -8.48 15.31 -9.68
N PRO A 421 -8.55 15.23 -8.33
CA PRO A 421 -8.38 13.96 -7.63
C PRO A 421 -9.54 13.00 -7.93
N LEU A 422 -9.22 11.72 -8.04
CA LEU A 422 -10.22 10.65 -8.10
C LEU A 422 -10.68 10.28 -6.69
N ASP A 423 -11.95 9.90 -6.57
CA ASP A 423 -12.54 9.46 -5.30
C ASP A 423 -12.19 8.00 -4.95
N ASP A 424 -12.46 7.59 -3.71
CA ASP A 424 -12.16 6.24 -3.22
C ASP A 424 -12.86 5.13 -4.01
N GLU A 425 -14.05 5.41 -4.53
CA GLU A 425 -14.82 4.48 -5.36
C GLU A 425 -14.06 4.11 -6.63
N SER A 426 -13.28 5.05 -7.19
CA SER A 426 -12.48 4.85 -8.40
C SER A 426 -11.42 3.75 -8.27
N TYR A 427 -11.02 3.39 -7.04
CA TYR A 427 -9.95 2.43 -6.76
C TYR A 427 -10.45 0.98 -6.67
N ARG A 428 -11.78 0.77 -6.71
CA ARG A 428 -12.36 -0.58 -6.64
C ARG A 428 -12.12 -1.41 -7.89
N GLY A 429 -11.81 -0.76 -9.00
CA GLY A 429 -11.57 -1.43 -10.26
C GLY A 429 -11.50 -0.45 -11.43
N PHE A 430 -11.01 -0.95 -12.56
CA PHE A 430 -10.89 -0.17 -13.79
C PHE A 430 -12.24 0.28 -14.34
N GLU A 431 -13.34 -0.46 -14.10
CA GLU A 431 -14.67 -0.03 -14.52
C GLU A 431 -15.11 1.20 -13.73
N GLU A 432 -14.95 1.19 -12.41
CA GLU A 432 -15.21 2.32 -11.52
C GLU A 432 -14.32 3.51 -11.88
N MET A 433 -13.02 3.28 -12.10
CA MET A 433 -12.10 4.30 -12.59
C MET A 433 -12.55 4.90 -13.92
N SER A 434 -12.94 4.07 -14.90
CA SER A 434 -13.46 4.52 -16.19
C SER A 434 -14.74 5.35 -16.01
N ARG A 435 -15.64 4.93 -15.11
CA ARG A 435 -16.87 5.67 -14.78
C ARG A 435 -16.55 7.03 -14.18
N SER A 436 -15.58 7.09 -13.27
CA SER A 436 -15.12 8.34 -12.66
C SER A 436 -14.47 9.27 -13.67
N VAL A 437 -13.56 8.78 -14.51
CA VAL A 437 -12.92 9.56 -15.59
C VAL A 437 -13.96 10.11 -16.57
N VAL A 438 -14.88 9.25 -17.05
CA VAL A 438 -15.97 9.67 -17.96
C VAL A 438 -16.90 10.69 -17.28
N SER A 439 -17.23 10.48 -16.00
CA SER A 439 -18.08 11.38 -15.21
C SER A 439 -17.43 12.75 -15.02
N LEU A 440 -16.15 12.79 -14.64
CA LEU A 440 -15.38 14.03 -14.48
C LEU A 440 -15.26 14.79 -15.80
N LEU A 441 -14.98 14.10 -16.90
CA LEU A 441 -14.93 14.71 -18.22
C LEU A 441 -16.31 15.23 -18.66
N CYS A 442 -17.39 14.52 -18.35
CA CYS A 442 -18.75 15.02 -18.57
C CYS A 442 -19.02 16.28 -17.76
N GLY A 443 -18.65 16.30 -16.47
CA GLY A 443 -18.76 17.50 -15.60
C GLY A 443 -17.99 18.69 -16.17
N PHE A 444 -16.77 18.46 -16.65
CA PHE A 444 -15.99 19.47 -17.36
C PHE A 444 -16.70 19.98 -18.61
N MET A 445 -17.26 19.09 -19.44
CA MET A 445 -18.01 19.48 -20.64
C MET A 445 -19.31 20.23 -20.29
N GLU A 446 -19.94 19.90 -19.16
CA GLU A 446 -21.10 20.60 -18.65
C GLU A 446 -20.76 22.03 -18.23
N GLU A 447 -19.63 22.24 -17.57
CA GLU A 447 -19.21 23.55 -17.08
C GLU A 447 -18.61 24.42 -18.21
N TYR A 448 -17.70 23.85 -19.01
CA TYR A 448 -16.82 24.61 -19.89
C TYR A 448 -17.19 24.54 -21.37
N GLY A 449 -17.84 23.47 -21.83
CA GLY A 449 -18.35 23.33 -23.19
C GLY A 449 -17.99 22.01 -23.87
N ARG A 450 -18.49 21.82 -25.10
CA ARG A 450 -18.29 20.57 -25.84
C ARG A 450 -16.86 20.46 -26.39
N ILE A 451 -16.31 19.26 -26.45
CA ILE A 451 -14.98 18.97 -26.97
C ILE A 451 -15.11 18.43 -28.40
N THR A 452 -14.19 18.76 -29.30
CA THR A 452 -14.16 18.19 -30.67
C THR A 452 -13.05 17.20 -30.90
N THR A 453 -11.96 17.31 -30.15
CA THR A 453 -10.85 16.37 -30.20
C THR A 453 -10.32 16.15 -28.80
N LEU A 454 -10.18 14.88 -28.43
CA LEU A 454 -9.47 14.43 -27.25
C LEU A 454 -8.11 13.88 -27.68
N ILE A 455 -7.08 14.28 -26.96
CA ILE A 455 -5.71 13.79 -27.12
C ILE A 455 -5.35 13.08 -25.82
N VAL A 456 -4.92 11.83 -25.92
CA VAL A 456 -4.51 11.00 -24.79
C VAL A 456 -3.11 10.47 -25.03
N ASN A 457 -2.37 10.14 -23.98
CA ASN A 457 -0.98 9.73 -24.06
C ASN A 457 -0.79 8.21 -24.20
N ASN A 458 -1.82 7.42 -23.89
CA ASN A 458 -1.79 5.96 -23.94
C ASN A 458 -3.13 5.36 -24.41
N ASP A 459 -3.09 4.08 -24.74
CA ASP A 459 -4.25 3.32 -25.21
C ASP A 459 -5.32 3.10 -24.12
N ASN A 460 -4.95 3.03 -22.83
CA ASN A 460 -5.90 2.92 -21.72
C ASN A 460 -6.85 4.11 -21.66
N MET A 461 -6.31 5.33 -21.72
CA MET A 461 -7.11 6.55 -21.77
C MET A 461 -7.95 6.62 -23.04
N ALA A 462 -7.43 6.10 -24.16
CA ALA A 462 -8.20 5.98 -25.39
C ALA A 462 -9.39 5.02 -25.21
N GLN A 463 -9.17 3.88 -24.56
CA GLN A 463 -10.19 2.88 -24.29
C GLN A 463 -11.26 3.43 -23.33
N MET A 464 -10.86 4.00 -22.19
CA MET A 464 -11.78 4.60 -21.21
C MET A 464 -12.73 5.61 -21.85
N LEU A 465 -12.21 6.39 -22.80
CA LEU A 465 -12.94 7.49 -23.44
C LEU A 465 -13.59 7.11 -24.78
N SER A 466 -13.37 5.89 -25.28
CA SER A 466 -13.80 5.45 -26.62
C SER A 466 -15.32 5.54 -26.81
N GLY A 467 -16.10 4.96 -25.89
CA GLY A 467 -17.57 4.99 -25.93
C GLY A 467 -18.13 6.41 -25.85
N LEU A 468 -17.59 7.24 -24.94
CA LEU A 468 -17.93 8.67 -24.86
C LEU A 468 -17.60 9.42 -26.17
N CYS A 469 -16.45 9.12 -26.78
CA CYS A 469 -16.06 9.71 -28.06
C CYS A 469 -17.02 9.33 -29.18
N GLU A 470 -17.45 8.07 -29.25
CA GLU A 470 -18.44 7.61 -30.21
C GLU A 470 -19.78 8.33 -30.03
N ASP A 471 -20.30 8.37 -28.81
CA ASP A 471 -21.61 8.97 -28.50
C ASP A 471 -21.66 10.48 -28.77
N LEU A 472 -20.54 11.17 -28.59
CA LEU A 472 -20.42 12.62 -28.79
C LEU A 472 -19.77 12.99 -30.12
N SER A 473 -19.40 12.01 -30.96
CA SER A 473 -18.66 12.21 -32.21
C SER A 473 -17.37 13.03 -32.03
N ILE A 474 -16.64 12.77 -30.94
CA ILE A 474 -15.35 13.39 -30.63
C ILE A 474 -14.26 12.61 -31.37
N LYS A 475 -13.31 13.33 -31.96
CA LYS A 475 -12.13 12.69 -32.53
C LYS A 475 -11.14 12.34 -31.42
N LEU A 476 -10.80 11.06 -31.27
CA LEU A 476 -9.77 10.59 -30.35
C LEU A 476 -8.42 10.46 -31.07
N ARG A 477 -7.33 10.92 -30.44
CA ARG A 477 -5.95 10.76 -30.91
C ARG A 477 -5.08 10.30 -29.76
N ILE A 478 -4.15 9.41 -30.07
CA ILE A 478 -3.09 8.99 -29.15
C ILE A 478 -1.82 9.68 -29.62
N GLU A 479 -1.25 10.53 -28.77
CA GLU A 479 -0.03 11.29 -29.04
C GLU A 479 0.85 11.23 -27.79
N ASP A 480 2.15 11.03 -27.95
CA ASP A 480 3.08 11.05 -26.81
C ASP A 480 3.18 12.48 -26.24
N PHE A 481 2.73 12.66 -25.01
CA PHE A 481 2.85 13.91 -24.26
C PHE A 481 2.90 13.64 -22.75
N MET A 482 3.47 14.61 -22.04
CA MET A 482 3.47 14.68 -20.58
C MET A 482 2.68 15.91 -20.14
N SER A 483 1.72 15.73 -19.23
CA SER A 483 0.90 16.83 -18.70
C SER A 483 1.77 17.84 -17.93
N GLU A 484 1.37 19.11 -17.91
CA GLU A 484 2.05 20.14 -17.11
C GLU A 484 1.98 19.81 -15.62
N ALA A 485 0.87 19.22 -15.15
CA ALA A 485 0.77 18.70 -13.78
C ALA A 485 1.84 17.63 -13.48
N GLN A 486 2.06 16.68 -14.39
CA GLN A 486 3.11 15.66 -14.23
C GLN A 486 4.50 16.26 -14.29
N LYS A 487 4.76 17.23 -15.18
CA LYS A 487 6.03 17.95 -15.24
C LYS A 487 6.34 18.68 -13.95
N LEU A 488 5.36 19.37 -13.37
CA LEU A 488 5.51 20.06 -12.08
C LEU A 488 5.89 19.10 -10.95
N MET A 489 5.26 17.91 -10.93
CA MET A 489 5.59 16.86 -9.96
C MET A 489 7.03 16.35 -10.15
N MET A 490 7.45 16.13 -11.40
CA MET A 490 8.84 15.73 -11.69
C MET A 490 9.86 16.86 -11.45
N GLU A 491 9.46 18.12 -11.66
CA GLU A 491 10.30 19.30 -11.44
C GLU A 491 10.49 19.62 -9.96
N GLU A 492 9.52 19.33 -9.08
CA GLU A 492 9.70 19.47 -7.62
C GLU A 492 10.81 18.55 -7.07
N ASP A 493 10.96 17.34 -7.63
CA ASP A 493 12.06 16.41 -7.33
C ASP A 493 13.42 16.99 -7.80
N LEU A 494 13.46 17.59 -9.00
CA LEU A 494 14.67 18.21 -9.55
C LEU A 494 15.04 19.57 -8.91
N HIS A 495 14.08 20.41 -8.54
CA HIS A 495 14.34 21.75 -7.98
C HIS A 495 14.80 21.70 -6.53
N HIS A 496 14.25 20.79 -5.71
CA HIS A 496 14.74 20.60 -4.34
C HIS A 496 16.20 20.12 -4.34
N ASP A 497 16.51 19.18 -5.23
CA ASP A 497 17.85 18.66 -5.46
C ASP A 497 18.80 19.75 -5.96
N PHE A 498 18.41 20.53 -6.98
CA PHE A 498 19.25 21.58 -7.58
C PHE A 498 19.45 22.80 -6.68
N GLU A 499 18.42 23.25 -5.96
CA GLU A 499 18.51 24.44 -5.10
C GLU A 499 19.41 24.16 -3.89
N MET A 500 19.30 22.96 -3.31
CA MET A 500 20.18 22.51 -2.26
C MET A 500 21.62 22.33 -2.76
N LEU A 501 21.83 21.62 -3.87
CA LEU A 501 23.17 21.42 -4.44
C LEU A 501 23.83 22.74 -4.85
N ASN A 502 23.09 23.70 -5.42
CA ASN A 502 23.61 25.04 -5.73
C ASN A 502 23.91 25.85 -4.48
N THR A 503 23.10 25.72 -3.42
CA THR A 503 23.36 26.37 -2.14
C THR A 503 24.65 25.84 -1.52
N LEU A 504 24.86 24.52 -1.54
CA LEU A 504 26.10 23.89 -1.10
C LEU A 504 27.30 24.27 -1.97
N ALA A 505 27.16 24.24 -3.29
CA ALA A 505 28.21 24.62 -4.23
C ALA A 505 28.56 26.12 -4.18
N GLY A 506 27.63 26.96 -3.73
CA GLY A 506 27.81 28.40 -3.56
C GLY A 506 28.45 28.82 -2.24
N MET A 507 28.52 27.92 -1.25
CA MET A 507 29.19 28.18 0.03
C MET A 507 30.71 28.20 -0.15
N SER A 508 31.37 29.17 0.49
CA SER A 508 32.79 29.06 0.78
C SER A 508 33.03 27.94 1.80
N GLU A 509 34.26 27.42 1.84
CA GLU A 509 34.67 26.40 2.81
C GLU A 509 34.35 26.81 4.26
N GLU A 510 34.56 28.09 4.61
CA GLU A 510 34.22 28.63 5.93
C GLU A 510 32.70 28.68 6.21
N GLU A 511 31.89 28.99 5.20
CA GLU A 511 30.41 28.98 5.32
C GLU A 511 29.86 27.57 5.44
N PHE A 512 30.44 26.62 4.71
CA PHE A 512 30.07 25.21 4.78
C PHE A 512 30.39 24.62 6.17
N TYR A 513 31.57 24.90 6.73
CA TYR A 513 31.89 24.48 8.10
C TYR A 513 30.97 25.12 9.15
N GLN A 514 30.61 26.40 8.99
CA GLN A 514 29.65 27.06 9.88
C GLN A 514 28.23 26.48 9.75
N PHE A 515 27.85 26.03 8.57
CA PHE A 515 26.60 25.32 8.34
C PHE A 515 26.63 23.96 9.06
N LEU A 516 27.68 23.16 8.90
CA LEU A 516 27.84 21.89 9.60
C LEU A 516 27.89 22.05 11.13
N ASP A 517 28.54 23.10 11.64
CA ASP A 517 28.60 23.41 13.07
C ASP A 517 27.25 23.83 13.68
N GLN A 518 26.27 24.21 12.84
CA GLN A 518 24.89 24.50 13.26
C GLN A 518 24.01 23.27 13.31
N LEU A 519 24.43 22.17 12.69
CA LEU A 519 23.71 20.90 12.70
C LEU A 519 24.09 20.12 13.95
N ASP A 520 23.09 19.52 14.62
CA ASP A 520 23.37 18.55 15.67
C ASP A 520 23.82 17.19 15.10
N GLU A 521 24.20 16.26 15.97
CA GLU A 521 24.76 14.95 15.58
C GLU A 521 23.79 14.13 14.70
N HIS A 522 22.48 14.26 14.92
CA HIS A 522 21.46 13.57 14.13
C HIS A 522 21.25 14.25 12.77
N GLN A 523 21.27 15.59 12.75
CA GLN A 523 21.19 16.36 11.51
C GLN A 523 22.44 16.20 10.63
N LEU A 524 23.62 16.03 11.22
CA LEU A 524 24.86 15.71 10.51
C LEU A 524 24.82 14.33 9.87
N GLU A 525 24.30 13.33 10.60
CA GLU A 525 24.16 11.97 10.10
C GLU A 525 23.13 11.92 8.95
N GLY A 526 21.99 12.60 9.10
CA GLY A 526 21.01 12.76 8.03
C GLY A 526 21.54 13.52 6.81
N PHE A 527 22.31 14.59 7.02
CA PHE A 527 22.96 15.32 5.93
C PHE A 527 24.01 14.45 5.21
N SER A 528 24.76 13.61 5.93
CA SER A 528 25.73 12.68 5.34
C SER A 528 25.05 11.62 4.47
N GLN A 529 23.99 10.97 4.98
CA GLN A 529 23.22 9.97 4.24
C GLN A 529 22.57 10.55 2.99
N MET A 530 22.06 11.77 3.10
CA MET A 530 21.50 12.51 1.98
C MET A 530 22.56 12.76 0.89
N ILE A 531 23.78 13.18 1.25
CA ILE A 531 24.87 13.37 0.28
C ILE A 531 25.29 12.04 -0.36
N GLU A 532 25.36 10.94 0.40
CA GLU A 532 25.64 9.61 -0.14
C GLU A 532 24.58 9.18 -1.16
N GLN A 533 23.29 9.35 -0.83
CA GLN A 533 22.18 9.09 -1.75
C GLN A 533 22.25 9.94 -3.02
N TYR A 534 22.66 11.21 -2.92
CA TYR A 534 22.84 12.06 -4.09
C TYR A 534 24.03 11.65 -4.95
N MET A 535 25.13 11.23 -4.34
CA MET A 535 26.29 10.71 -5.07
C MET A 535 25.94 9.43 -5.83
N ASP A 536 25.15 8.54 -5.22
CA ASP A 536 24.64 7.33 -5.84
C ASP A 536 23.60 7.64 -6.95
N LYS A 537 22.62 8.52 -6.68
CA LYS A 537 21.56 8.93 -7.62
C LYS A 537 22.12 9.53 -8.92
N TYR A 538 23.25 10.24 -8.85
CA TYR A 538 23.86 10.90 -10.01
C TYR A 538 25.13 10.23 -10.55
N GLY A 539 25.47 9.02 -10.07
CA GLY A 539 26.59 8.23 -10.59
C GLY A 539 27.97 8.87 -10.36
N LEU A 540 28.13 9.62 -9.27
CA LEU A 540 29.41 10.16 -8.84
C LEU A 540 30.15 9.08 -8.04
N ASP A 541 30.66 8.09 -8.76
CA ASP A 541 31.32 6.92 -8.19
C ASP A 541 32.45 7.30 -7.21
N SER A 542 32.49 6.53 -6.13
CA SER A 542 33.41 6.61 -5.00
C SER A 542 34.85 6.17 -5.32
N GLU A 543 35.35 6.44 -6.53
CA GLU A 543 36.77 6.25 -6.90
C GLU A 543 37.68 7.34 -6.30
N HIS A 544 37.55 7.58 -4.99
CA HIS A 544 38.66 8.08 -4.20
C HIS A 544 38.87 7.17 -3.00
N ASP A 545 39.69 6.17 -3.28
CA ASP A 545 40.37 5.21 -2.40
C ASP A 545 41.23 5.95 -1.34
N SER A 546 40.58 6.69 -0.44
CA SER A 546 41.17 7.30 0.74
C SER A 546 40.42 6.79 1.95
N PRO A 547 41.05 6.02 2.85
CA PRO A 547 40.36 5.49 4.02
C PRO A 547 39.85 6.65 4.87
N LEU A 548 38.55 6.64 5.19
CA LEU A 548 37.91 7.56 6.14
C LEU A 548 38.81 7.70 7.39
N PRO A 549 39.22 8.91 7.78
CA PRO A 549 40.16 9.08 8.87
C PRO A 549 39.52 8.60 10.18
N LYS A 550 40.15 7.61 10.82
CA LYS A 550 39.77 7.12 12.16
C LYS A 550 39.73 8.29 13.14
N LEU A 551 38.54 8.62 13.64
CA LEU A 551 38.29 9.56 14.74
C LEU A 551 39.24 9.26 15.91
N LYS A 552 40.29 10.09 16.04
CA LYS A 552 41.09 10.18 17.27
C LYS A 552 40.64 11.38 18.06
N ALA A 553 40.27 11.11 19.30
CA ALA A 553 39.85 12.09 20.28
C ALA A 553 40.80 13.30 20.39
N LYS A 554 40.20 14.49 20.27
CA LYS A 554 40.63 15.82 20.76
C LYS A 554 41.95 16.44 20.23
N LYS A 555 41.71 17.62 19.66
CA LYS A 555 42.51 18.86 19.55
C LYS A 555 43.32 19.07 18.27
N HIS A 556 42.91 20.14 17.58
CA HIS A 556 43.55 20.91 16.51
C HIS A 556 43.72 20.17 15.18
N PHE A 557 42.81 20.47 14.26
CA PHE A 557 42.99 20.27 12.83
C PHE A 557 43.73 21.49 12.25
N ASP A 558 44.85 21.22 11.57
CA ASP A 558 45.45 22.08 10.56
C ASP A 558 45.34 21.31 9.24
N ALA A 559 44.80 22.01 8.23
CA ALA A 559 44.69 21.72 6.80
C ALA A 559 43.83 20.52 6.38
#